data_AF-A0A7V9QI92-F1
#
_entry.id   AF-A0A7V9QI92-F1
#
_cell.length_a   1.000
_cell.length_b   1.000
_cell.length_c   1.000
_cell.angle_alpha   90.00
_cell.angle_beta   90.00
_cell.angle_gamma   90.00
#
_symmetry.space_group_name_H-M   'P 1'
#
loop_
_entity.id
_entity.type
_entity.pdbx_description
1 polymer ?
#
loop_
_entity_poly.entity_id
_entity_poly.type
_entity_poly.pdbx_seq_one_letter_code
_entity_poly.pdbx_strand_id
1 'polypeptide(L)'
;MWKRFRSAADGFVFSKEDDYYSAHVVAHAERIVDLLLALIEQLPPAIDVAIVDARRKRKWRGDRLPLPDVRDALTRIKTLVAAAGGVEIAIYSGEDQLTLNPMLELFIYARTDRWLYLLQGKGLEERRLVRTNSWKLSRHEFPAAPELEFALDTFVESLGLTAE
;
A
#
# COMPACT_ATOMS: atom_id res chain seq x y z
N MET A 1 -19.99 2.54 -0.26
CA MET A 1 -18.85 2.08 0.56
C MET A 1 -19.05 0.62 0.92
N TRP A 2 -18.19 -0.29 0.46
CA TRP A 2 -18.35 -1.72 0.71
C TRP A 2 -18.24 -2.05 2.20
N LYS A 3 -19.13 -2.87 2.73
CA LYS A 3 -19.17 -3.29 4.15
C LYS A 3 -17.91 -4.01 4.66
N ARG A 4 -16.94 -4.30 3.80
CA ARG A 4 -15.72 -5.06 4.12
C ARG A 4 -14.59 -4.19 4.69
N PHE A 5 -14.49 -2.93 4.27
CA PHE A 5 -13.53 -1.99 4.83
C PHE A 5 -14.17 -1.31 6.04
N ARG A 6 -13.89 -1.82 7.24
CA ARG A 6 -14.46 -1.25 8.49
C ARG A 6 -13.81 0.10 8.82
N SER A 7 -14.48 0.90 9.63
CA SER A 7 -13.86 1.97 10.43
C SER A 7 -12.98 1.35 11.51
N ALA A 8 -11.79 0.89 11.16
CA ALA A 8 -10.75 0.68 12.15
C ALA A 8 -10.39 2.05 12.73
N ALA A 9 -10.26 2.17 14.05
CA ALA A 9 -9.64 3.35 14.63
C ALA A 9 -8.19 3.40 14.13
N ASP A 10 -7.83 4.51 13.48
CA ASP A 10 -6.52 4.73 12.88
C ASP A 10 -5.42 4.41 13.91
N GLY A 11 -4.53 3.48 13.55
CA GLY A 11 -3.48 3.06 14.46
C GLY A 11 -2.52 2.09 13.81
N PHE A 12 -1.45 1.80 14.51
CA PHE A 12 -0.41 0.90 14.04
C PHE A 12 0.19 0.08 15.17
N VAL A 13 0.70 -1.09 14.84
CA VAL A 13 1.66 -1.83 15.66
C VAL A 13 3.04 -1.53 15.11
N PHE A 14 4.01 -1.32 16.00
CA PHE A 14 5.40 -1.13 15.64
C PHE A 14 6.26 -2.17 16.36
N SER A 15 7.14 -2.82 15.61
CA SER A 15 8.01 -3.87 16.12
C SER A 15 9.43 -3.63 15.65
N LYS A 16 10.39 -3.93 16.53
CA LYS A 16 11.79 -4.13 16.14
C LYS A 16 11.99 -5.63 15.95
N GLU A 17 12.24 -6.02 14.72
CA GLU A 17 12.75 -7.34 14.36
C GLU A 17 14.29 -7.29 14.35
N ASP A 18 14.96 -8.45 14.25
CA ASP A 18 16.41 -8.58 14.46
C ASP A 18 17.24 -7.48 13.77
N ASP A 19 17.05 -7.29 12.46
CA ASP A 19 17.81 -6.35 11.62
C ASP A 19 16.96 -5.28 10.91
N TYR A 20 15.66 -5.20 11.22
CA TYR A 20 14.74 -4.22 10.65
C TYR A 20 13.61 -3.85 11.61
N TYR A 21 12.98 -2.72 11.34
CA TYR A 21 11.77 -2.26 12.00
C TYR A 21 10.58 -2.54 11.09
N SER A 22 9.47 -3.00 11.68
CA SER A 22 8.21 -3.20 10.97
C SER A 22 7.10 -2.37 11.58
N ALA A 23 6.23 -1.86 10.72
CA ALA A 23 4.97 -1.25 11.13
C ALA A 23 3.82 -1.94 10.40
N HIS A 24 2.79 -2.34 11.16
CA HIS A 24 1.51 -2.75 10.60
C HIS A 24 0.48 -1.67 10.89
N VAL A 25 0.03 -1.00 9.83
CA VAL A 25 -0.84 0.16 9.90
C VAL A 25 -2.23 -0.20 9.39
N VAL A 26 -3.24 0.16 10.17
CA VAL A 26 -4.66 0.03 9.80
C VAL A 26 -5.36 1.37 9.94
N ALA A 27 -6.19 1.69 8.96
CA ALA A 27 -7.04 2.86 8.96
C ALA A 27 -8.26 2.60 8.06
N HIS A 28 -9.15 3.58 7.95
CA HIS A 28 -10.20 3.54 6.93
C HIS A 28 -9.61 3.46 5.49
N ALA A 29 -10.36 2.88 4.54
CA ALA A 29 -9.90 2.61 3.17
C ALA A 29 -9.35 3.84 2.42
N GLU A 30 -10.05 4.97 2.46
CA GLU A 30 -9.54 6.19 1.80
C GLU A 30 -8.31 6.74 2.54
N ARG A 31 -8.39 6.71 3.87
CA ARG A 31 -7.34 7.20 4.77
C ARG A 31 -6.03 6.45 4.60
N ILE A 32 -6.06 5.11 4.47
CA ILE A 32 -4.85 4.29 4.33
C ILE A 32 -4.18 4.49 2.97
N VAL A 33 -4.96 4.70 1.91
CA VAL A 33 -4.42 4.99 0.57
C VAL A 33 -3.84 6.40 0.52
N ASP A 34 -4.52 7.39 1.12
CA ASP A 34 -3.96 8.74 1.27
C ASP A 34 -2.72 8.76 2.17
N LEU A 35 -2.68 7.92 3.21
CA LEU A 35 -1.52 7.74 4.07
C LEU A 35 -0.34 7.17 3.28
N LEU A 36 -0.55 6.13 2.46
CA LEU A 36 0.49 5.62 1.55
C LEU A 36 1.07 6.75 0.70
N LEU A 37 0.23 7.53 0.01
CA LEU A 37 0.66 8.66 -0.82
C LEU A 37 1.47 9.70 -0.02
N ALA A 38 1.07 9.99 1.22
CA ALA A 38 1.79 10.94 2.06
C ALA A 38 3.13 10.40 2.59
N LEU A 39 3.25 9.08 2.75
CA LEU A 39 4.42 8.42 3.31
C LEU A 39 5.48 8.09 2.25
N ILE A 40 5.08 7.80 1.00
CA ILE A 40 6.05 7.55 -0.08
C ILE A 40 6.93 8.77 -0.39
N GLU A 41 6.48 9.97 -0.03
CA GLU A 41 7.28 11.21 -0.09
C GLU A 41 8.52 11.18 0.82
N GLN A 42 8.61 10.21 1.75
CA GLN A 42 9.77 10.01 2.62
C GLN A 42 10.78 9.01 2.03
N LEU A 43 10.49 8.46 0.85
CA LEU A 43 11.38 7.57 0.12
C LEU A 43 12.36 8.37 -0.76
N PRO A 44 13.47 7.74 -1.18
CA PRO A 44 14.39 8.35 -2.13
C PRO A 44 13.72 8.71 -3.47
N PRO A 45 14.31 9.61 -4.29
CA PRO A 45 13.73 10.02 -5.57
C PRO A 45 13.60 8.91 -6.62
N ALA A 46 14.37 7.83 -6.50
CA ALA A 46 14.30 6.66 -7.37
C ALA A 46 13.89 5.43 -6.54
N ILE A 47 12.81 4.78 -6.95
CA ILE A 47 12.16 3.69 -6.21
C ILE A 47 11.82 2.54 -7.14
N ASP A 48 11.72 1.35 -6.58
CA ASP A 48 11.19 0.18 -7.25
C ASP A 48 9.71 0.02 -6.87
N VAL A 49 8.91 -0.46 -7.82
CA VAL A 49 7.46 -0.67 -7.64
C VAL A 49 7.12 -2.08 -8.08
N ALA A 50 6.36 -2.80 -7.25
CA ALA A 50 5.75 -4.08 -7.61
C ALA A 50 4.25 -4.03 -7.36
N ILE A 51 3.46 -4.56 -8.30
CA ILE A 51 2.00 -4.57 -8.24
C ILE A 51 1.50 -5.98 -8.44
N VAL A 52 0.55 -6.39 -7.62
CA VAL A 52 -0.19 -7.64 -7.78
C VAL A 52 -1.68 -7.35 -7.84
N ASP A 53 -2.30 -7.65 -8.98
CA ASP A 53 -3.76 -7.69 -9.11
C ASP A 53 -4.26 -9.05 -8.64
N ALA A 54 -4.80 -9.11 -7.42
CA ALA A 54 -5.29 -10.35 -6.84
C ALA A 54 -6.54 -10.90 -7.54
N ARG A 55 -7.31 -10.06 -8.25
CA ARG A 55 -8.51 -10.50 -9.01
C ARG A 55 -8.11 -11.28 -10.24
N ARG A 56 -7.17 -10.74 -11.01
CA ARG A 56 -6.74 -11.32 -12.30
C ARG A 56 -5.46 -12.14 -12.22
N LYS A 57 -4.80 -12.14 -11.07
CA LYS A 57 -3.49 -12.79 -10.84
C LYS A 57 -2.40 -12.27 -11.79
N ARG A 58 -2.44 -10.97 -12.06
CA ARG A 58 -1.43 -10.30 -12.88
C ARG A 58 -0.42 -9.64 -11.95
N LYS A 59 0.84 -9.61 -12.39
CA LYS A 59 1.94 -9.03 -11.65
C LYS A 59 2.77 -8.16 -12.57
N TRP A 60 3.23 -7.04 -12.03
CA TRP A 60 4.13 -6.13 -12.74
C TRP A 60 5.17 -5.59 -11.80
N ARG A 61 6.32 -5.25 -12.38
CA ARG A 61 7.46 -4.65 -11.69
C ARG A 61 8.06 -3.54 -12.53
N GLY A 62 8.54 -2.49 -11.87
CA GLY A 62 9.40 -1.48 -12.46
C GLY A 62 10.48 -1.09 -11.48
N ASP A 63 11.70 -0.94 -11.99
CA ASP A 63 12.87 -0.63 -11.17
C ASP A 63 13.32 0.81 -11.42
N ARG A 64 13.79 1.49 -10.36
CA ARG A 64 14.36 2.85 -10.39
C ARG A 64 13.46 3.91 -11.04
N LEU A 65 12.16 3.80 -10.82
CA LEU A 65 11.17 4.77 -11.29
C LEU A 65 11.30 6.10 -10.54
N PRO A 66 11.08 7.25 -11.22
CA PRO A 66 10.99 8.53 -10.55
C PRO A 66 9.80 8.56 -9.57
N LEU A 67 10.05 8.88 -8.31
CA LEU A 67 9.01 8.98 -7.28
C LEU A 67 7.86 9.93 -7.65
N PRO A 68 8.09 11.12 -8.27
CA PRO A 68 7.00 11.99 -8.70
C PRO A 68 6.04 11.32 -9.68
N ASP A 69 6.56 10.53 -10.63
CA ASP A 69 5.75 9.85 -11.65
C ASP A 69 4.90 8.75 -11.00
N VAL A 70 5.50 7.97 -10.08
CA VAL A 70 4.79 6.94 -9.31
C VAL A 70 3.69 7.56 -8.46
N ARG A 71 3.97 8.69 -7.78
CA ARG A 71 2.98 9.41 -6.97
C ARG A 71 1.80 9.89 -7.82
N ASP A 72 2.09 10.49 -8.97
CA ASP A 72 1.05 11.03 -9.85
C ASP A 72 0.20 9.90 -10.45
N ALA A 73 0.81 8.78 -10.83
CA ALA A 73 0.09 7.59 -11.27
C ALA A 73 -0.80 7.01 -10.15
N LEU A 74 -0.30 6.91 -8.91
CA LEU A 74 -1.07 6.41 -7.76
C LEU A 74 -2.24 7.33 -7.42
N THR A 75 -2.01 8.63 -7.49
CA THR A 75 -3.03 9.65 -7.25
C THR A 75 -4.23 9.49 -8.18
N ARG A 76 -4.01 9.07 -9.44
CA ARG A 76 -5.09 8.84 -10.42
C ARG A 76 -5.96 7.63 -10.09
N ILE A 77 -5.42 6.61 -9.42
CA ILE A 77 -6.14 5.35 -9.14
C ILE A 77 -6.61 5.23 -7.69
N LYS A 78 -6.20 6.13 -6.80
CA LYS A 78 -6.39 6.01 -5.34
C LYS A 78 -7.84 5.77 -4.90
N THR A 79 -8.80 6.43 -5.54
CA THR A 79 -10.23 6.32 -5.20
C THR A 79 -10.78 4.94 -5.59
N LEU A 80 -10.34 4.41 -6.72
CA LEU A 80 -10.72 3.07 -7.20
C LEU A 80 -10.11 1.99 -6.31
N VAL A 81 -8.83 2.16 -5.93
CA VAL A 81 -8.15 1.26 -4.98
C VAL A 81 -8.85 1.28 -3.62
N ALA A 82 -9.14 2.46 -3.06
CA ALA A 82 -9.85 2.57 -1.78
C ALA A 82 -11.27 1.97 -1.84
N ALA A 83 -11.97 2.13 -2.96
CA ALA A 83 -13.32 1.61 -3.13
C ALA A 83 -13.35 0.08 -3.28
N ALA A 84 -12.39 -0.50 -4.01
CA ALA A 84 -12.43 -1.88 -4.42
C ALA A 84 -11.45 -2.81 -3.69
N GLY A 85 -10.30 -2.32 -3.23
CA GLY A 85 -9.19 -3.12 -2.73
C GLY A 85 -8.65 -4.09 -3.79
N GLY A 86 -8.18 -5.26 -3.37
CA GLY A 86 -7.80 -6.39 -4.23
C GLY A 86 -6.55 -6.17 -5.10
N VAL A 87 -5.79 -5.11 -4.82
CA VAL A 87 -4.50 -4.81 -5.45
C VAL A 87 -3.48 -4.69 -4.34
N GLU A 88 -2.34 -5.36 -4.49
CA GLU A 88 -1.16 -5.12 -3.70
C GLU A 88 -0.26 -4.13 -4.43
N ILE A 89 0.25 -3.13 -3.72
CA ILE A 89 1.19 -2.15 -4.25
C ILE A 89 2.35 -2.07 -3.26
N ALA A 90 3.51 -2.54 -3.67
CA ALA A 90 4.75 -2.41 -2.94
C ALA A 90 5.64 -1.35 -3.60
N ILE A 91 6.14 -0.42 -2.79
CA ILE A 91 7.01 0.69 -3.20
C ILE A 91 8.21 0.66 -2.28
N TYR A 92 9.40 0.49 -2.83
CA TYR A 92 10.57 0.18 -2.02
C TYR A 92 11.86 0.74 -2.60
N SER A 93 12.87 0.78 -1.73
CA SER A 93 14.25 1.11 -2.00
C SER A 93 15.14 0.07 -1.32
N GLY A 94 16.47 0.28 -1.33
CA GLY A 94 17.38 -0.60 -0.58
C GLY A 94 17.17 -0.60 0.94
N GLU A 95 16.55 0.45 1.49
CA GLU A 95 16.48 0.68 2.94
C GLU A 95 15.07 0.51 3.53
N ASP A 96 14.06 0.87 2.73
CA ASP A 96 12.67 0.95 3.19
C ASP A 96 11.70 0.40 2.13
N GLN A 97 10.62 -0.23 2.60
CA GLN A 97 9.51 -0.72 1.79
C GLN A 97 8.18 -0.33 2.42
N LEU A 98 7.26 0.18 1.62
CA LEU A 98 5.86 0.40 1.96
C LEU A 98 5.01 -0.51 1.09
N THR A 99 4.10 -1.27 1.68
CA THR A 99 3.26 -2.22 0.97
C THR A 99 1.83 -2.08 1.41
N LEU A 100 0.97 -1.59 0.52
CA LEU A 100 -0.47 -1.66 0.68
C LEU A 100 -0.95 -3.01 0.16
N ASN A 101 -1.51 -3.83 1.03
CA ASN A 101 -2.00 -5.15 0.64
C ASN A 101 -3.40 -5.09 0.00
N PRO A 102 -3.88 -6.19 -0.59
CA PRO A 102 -5.21 -6.26 -1.21
C PRO A 102 -6.39 -5.95 -0.27
N MET A 103 -6.19 -6.04 1.05
CA MET A 103 -7.21 -5.76 2.07
C MET A 103 -7.17 -4.32 2.59
N LEU A 104 -6.33 -3.46 1.99
CA LEU A 104 -6.10 -2.08 2.40
C LEU A 104 -5.50 -1.98 3.81
N GLU A 105 -4.54 -2.84 4.11
CA GLU A 105 -3.62 -2.70 5.25
C GLU A 105 -2.25 -2.29 4.73
N LEU A 106 -1.58 -1.37 5.43
CA LEU A 106 -0.26 -0.89 5.04
C LEU A 106 0.80 -1.52 5.94
N PHE A 107 1.80 -2.13 5.32
CA PHE A 107 2.99 -2.65 5.97
C PHE A 107 4.18 -1.79 5.62
N ILE A 108 5.01 -1.48 6.61
CA ILE A 108 6.26 -0.75 6.41
C ILE A 108 7.38 -1.61 6.97
N TYR A 109 8.45 -1.78 6.20
CA TYR A 109 9.70 -2.42 6.62
C TYR A 109 10.84 -1.43 6.41
N ALA A 110 11.72 -1.28 7.39
CA ALA A 110 12.72 -0.23 7.39
C ALA A 110 13.98 -0.60 8.17
N ARG A 111 15.14 -0.05 7.78
CA ARG A 111 16.38 -0.19 8.57
C ARG A 111 16.41 0.67 9.84
N THR A 112 15.57 1.68 9.93
CA THR A 112 15.54 2.64 11.05
C THR A 112 14.15 2.78 11.65
N ASP A 113 14.08 3.31 12.87
CA ASP A 113 12.84 3.55 13.59
C ASP A 113 12.09 4.81 13.17
N ARG A 114 12.58 5.55 12.15
CA ARG A 114 12.01 6.83 11.69
C ARG A 114 10.50 6.79 11.44
N TRP A 115 9.99 5.65 10.98
CA TRP A 115 8.58 5.46 10.65
C TRP A 115 7.65 5.50 11.87
N LEU A 116 8.14 5.14 13.06
CA LEU A 116 7.40 5.32 14.32
C LEU A 116 6.96 6.78 14.48
N TYR A 117 7.92 7.69 14.35
CA TYR A 117 7.70 9.12 14.53
C TYR A 117 6.91 9.74 13.38
N LEU A 118 7.12 9.29 12.14
CA LEU A 118 6.34 9.73 11.00
C LEU A 118 4.86 9.35 11.14
N LEU A 119 4.57 8.11 11.56
CA LEU A 119 3.20 7.64 11.78
C LEU A 119 2.50 8.41 12.91
N GLN A 120 3.19 8.62 14.03
CA GLN A 120 2.69 9.47 15.12
C GLN A 120 2.41 10.90 14.65
N GLY A 121 3.33 11.48 13.85
CA GLY A 121 3.17 12.80 13.24
C GLY A 121 2.01 12.90 12.24
N LYS A 122 1.54 11.78 11.68
CA LYS A 122 0.33 11.70 10.84
C LYS A 122 -0.95 11.50 11.65
N GLY A 123 -0.86 11.51 12.98
CA GLY A 123 -1.98 11.39 13.91
C GLY A 123 -2.44 9.95 14.15
N LEU A 124 -1.60 8.95 13.85
CA LEU A 124 -1.89 7.57 14.20
C LEU A 124 -1.38 7.25 15.61
N GLU A 125 -2.14 6.43 16.32
CA GLU A 125 -1.77 5.94 17.64
C GLU A 125 -1.06 4.59 17.54
N GLU A 126 0.05 4.46 18.26
CA GLU A 126 0.70 3.16 18.46
C GLU A 126 -0.17 2.28 19.38
N ARG A 127 -0.34 1.01 19.02
CA ARG A 127 -1.19 0.05 19.72
C ARG A 127 -0.45 -1.25 19.93
N ARG A 128 -0.84 -1.97 20.97
CA ARG A 128 -0.37 -3.34 21.22
C ARG A 128 -0.83 -4.34 20.16
N LEU A 129 -1.99 -4.08 19.56
CA LEU A 129 -2.57 -4.93 18.52
C LEU A 129 -3.46 -4.08 17.61
N VAL A 130 -3.40 -4.35 16.32
CA VAL A 130 -4.37 -3.90 15.31
C VAL A 130 -5.20 -5.09 14.83
N ARG A 131 -6.48 -4.87 14.53
CA ARG A 131 -7.35 -5.95 14.01
C ARG A 131 -7.02 -6.18 12.54
N THR A 132 -6.67 -7.41 12.18
CA THR A 132 -6.24 -7.79 10.83
C THR A 132 -7.34 -8.55 10.09
N ASN A 133 -7.49 -8.29 8.80
CA ASN A 133 -8.34 -9.05 7.87
C ASN A 133 -7.50 -9.94 6.93
N SER A 134 -6.19 -9.71 6.83
CA SER A 134 -5.25 -10.35 5.90
C SER A 134 -5.17 -11.88 6.01
N TRP A 135 -5.45 -12.47 7.17
CA TRP A 135 -5.34 -13.92 7.40
C TRP A 135 -6.46 -14.77 6.77
N LYS A 136 -7.46 -14.14 6.13
CA LYS A 136 -8.65 -14.84 5.60
C LYS A 136 -8.84 -14.74 4.08
N LEU A 137 -7.83 -14.29 3.33
CA LEU A 137 -7.91 -14.11 1.88
C LEU A 137 -8.45 -15.35 1.17
N SER A 138 -9.73 -15.30 0.77
CA SER A 138 -10.34 -16.28 -0.12
C SER A 138 -10.42 -15.70 -1.53
N ARG A 139 -10.12 -16.50 -2.54
CA ARG A 139 -10.05 -16.08 -3.96
C ARG A 139 -11.33 -15.42 -4.51
N HIS A 140 -12.46 -15.59 -3.83
CA HIS A 140 -13.76 -15.01 -4.21
C HIS A 140 -14.08 -13.71 -3.46
N GLU A 141 -13.10 -13.13 -2.77
CA GLU A 141 -13.31 -11.99 -1.87
C GLU A 141 -13.27 -10.63 -2.59
N PHE A 142 -12.73 -10.56 -3.80
CA PHE A 142 -12.72 -9.35 -4.61
C PHE A 142 -13.63 -9.53 -5.82
N PRO A 143 -14.81 -8.89 -5.84
CA PRO A 143 -15.68 -8.93 -7.01
C PRO A 143 -15.08 -8.06 -8.15
N ALA A 144 -15.68 -8.19 -9.33
CA ALA A 144 -15.26 -7.46 -10.52
C ALA A 144 -15.23 -5.95 -10.27
N ALA A 145 -14.16 -5.31 -10.75
CA ALA A 145 -13.95 -3.87 -10.66
C ALA A 145 -13.34 -3.37 -11.99
N PRO A 146 -14.13 -3.37 -13.09
CA PRO A 146 -13.60 -3.10 -14.43
C PRO A 146 -12.96 -1.71 -14.56
N GLU A 147 -13.46 -0.71 -13.83
CA GLU A 147 -12.87 0.63 -13.80
C GLU A 147 -11.48 0.61 -13.16
N LEU A 148 -11.30 -0.14 -12.07
CA LEU A 148 -9.99 -0.32 -11.46
C LEU A 148 -9.05 -1.12 -12.37
N GLU A 149 -9.55 -2.18 -13.01
CA GLU A 149 -8.76 -2.98 -13.95
C GLU A 149 -8.22 -2.13 -15.10
N PHE A 150 -9.08 -1.30 -15.72
CA PHE A 150 -8.67 -0.37 -16.78
C PHE A 150 -7.67 0.69 -16.27
N ALA A 151 -7.92 1.23 -15.07
CA ALA A 151 -7.03 2.22 -14.47
C ALA A 151 -5.65 1.62 -14.11
N LEU A 152 -5.60 0.34 -13.71
CA LEU A 152 -4.35 -0.38 -13.49
C LEU A 152 -3.58 -0.60 -14.79
N ASP A 153 -4.26 -0.95 -15.88
CA ASP A 153 -3.60 -1.09 -17.18
C ASP A 153 -2.96 0.24 -17.61
N THR A 154 -3.69 1.36 -17.44
CA THR A 154 -3.16 2.71 -17.70
C THR A 154 -2.00 3.06 -16.77
N PHE A 155 -2.09 2.69 -15.49
CA PHE A 155 -1.03 2.90 -14.50
C PHE A 155 0.26 2.18 -14.92
N VAL A 156 0.14 0.88 -15.22
CA VAL A 156 1.24 0.00 -15.66
C VAL A 156 1.90 0.56 -16.90
N GLU A 157 1.10 0.95 -17.90
CA GLU A 157 1.60 1.53 -19.15
C GLU A 157 2.32 2.86 -18.91
N SER A 158 1.76 3.75 -18.09
CA SER A 158 2.33 5.07 -17.81
C SER A 158 3.69 5.04 -17.14
N LEU A 159 3.95 4.02 -16.32
CA LEU A 159 5.22 3.83 -15.64
C LEU A 159 6.16 2.86 -16.37
N GLY A 160 5.72 2.28 -17.49
CA GLY A 160 6.49 1.29 -18.24
C GLY A 160 6.80 0.01 -17.43
N LEU A 161 5.88 -0.44 -16.57
CA LEU A 161 6.11 -1.64 -15.77
C LEU A 161 6.10 -2.90 -16.64
N THR A 162 6.97 -3.85 -16.33
CA THR A 162 7.08 -5.14 -17.02
C THR A 162 6.28 -6.22 -16.29
N ALA A 163 5.60 -7.08 -17.04
CA ALA A 163 4.92 -8.24 -16.45
C ALA A 163 5.93 -9.27 -15.91
N GLU A 164 5.60 -9.89 -14.77
CA GLU A 164 6.34 -11.01 -14.15
C GLU A 164 5.67 -12.37 -14.40
#